data_AF-A0A416TN87-F1
#
_entry.id   AF-A0A416TN87-F1
#
_cell.length_a   1.000
_cell.length_b   1.000
_cell.length_c   1.000
_cell.angle_alpha   90.00
_cell.angle_beta   90.00
_cell.angle_gamma   90.00
#
_symmetry.space_group_name_H-M   'P 1'
#
loop_
_entity.id
_entity.type
_entity.pdbx_description
1 polymer ?
#
loop_
_entity_poly.entity_id
_entity_poly.type
_entity_poly.pdbx_seq_one_letter_code
_entity_poly.pdbx_strand_id
1 'polypeptide(L)'
;MKQYAWIMAACLTAAMVSGCGVAQKGEAGNRSESTAASSERSGDAVPEGAEAENEKGATAVKLSEGEIYRDDFDGDGKEEEFSFTFEGDGKDNHNLELYAYTMQMNCDGLVYQKELYGGYEETWMIRSADGDHYLYQESYGEDLMHSVTVFRVTSDEIAEAGKAEGRIGDEGIQDVNAFQWADRIYMLGTYAGYRTVGVGADGLPEAKEDAYTIGWLTGPLVVKEGTTLTAEIFNSNGNPENIVLTTGTELTPKKTDGTTYVDAELSDGTMCRIHIETAEGFPHTIDGVDEHEYFESIPYAG
;
A
#
# COMPACT_ATOMS: atom_id res chain seq x y z
N MET A 1 -10.95 29.33 39.84
CA MET A 1 -9.86 30.31 40.03
C MET A 1 -8.61 29.59 40.54
N LYS A 2 -7.60 29.45 39.67
CA LYS A 2 -6.17 29.15 39.95
C LYS A 2 -5.49 29.06 38.56
N GLN A 3 -5.10 30.20 38.02
CA GLN A 3 -3.73 30.72 37.93
C GLN A 3 -2.93 30.13 36.75
N TYR A 4 -2.90 30.92 35.68
CA TYR A 4 -2.04 30.79 34.50
C TYR A 4 -0.59 31.09 34.86
N ALA A 5 0.35 30.30 34.36
CA ALA A 5 1.76 30.63 34.31
C ALA A 5 2.22 30.60 32.85
N TRP A 6 2.55 31.79 32.33
CA TRP A 6 3.21 32.01 31.06
C TRP A 6 4.71 31.75 31.20
N ILE A 7 5.33 31.04 30.25
CA ILE A 7 6.78 31.08 30.06
C ILE A 7 7.05 31.37 28.59
N MET A 8 7.68 32.53 28.37
CA MET A 8 8.17 33.01 27.09
C MET A 8 9.66 32.71 26.96
N ALA A 9 10.02 32.21 25.77
CA ALA A 9 11.20 32.51 24.95
C ALA A 9 12.63 32.20 25.44
N ALA A 10 13.40 31.51 24.59
CA ALA A 10 14.66 32.04 24.05
C ALA A 10 15.11 31.23 22.80
N CYS A 11 15.12 31.89 21.63
CA CYS A 11 15.78 31.41 20.43
C CYS A 11 17.30 31.55 20.57
N LEU A 12 18.07 30.54 20.15
CA LEU A 12 19.49 30.70 19.84
C LEU A 12 19.81 30.06 18.47
N THR A 13 19.98 30.93 17.49
CA THR A 13 20.67 30.68 16.22
C THR A 13 22.19 30.57 16.45
N ALA A 14 22.83 29.56 15.89
CA ALA A 14 24.29 29.52 15.70
C ALA A 14 24.62 29.27 14.23
N ALA A 15 25.32 30.24 13.64
CA ALA A 15 25.84 30.22 12.28
C ALA A 15 27.26 29.60 12.23
N MET A 16 27.60 29.15 11.03
CA MET A 16 28.79 28.41 10.62
C MET A 16 30.13 29.12 10.88
N VAL A 17 31.21 28.32 11.04
CA VAL A 17 32.58 28.71 10.67
C VAL A 17 33.28 27.58 9.92
N SER A 18 33.89 28.00 8.82
CA SER A 18 34.72 27.34 7.81
C SER A 18 36.00 26.65 8.29
N GLY A 19 36.43 25.62 7.55
CA GLY A 19 37.81 25.13 7.54
C GLY A 19 38.25 24.65 6.14
N CYS A 20 39.02 25.47 5.44
CA CYS A 20 39.80 25.09 4.25
C CYS A 20 41.10 24.37 4.67
N GLY A 21 41.59 23.39 3.90
CA GLY A 21 43.01 23.01 4.00
C GLY A 21 43.51 21.67 3.46
N VAL A 22 43.60 21.53 2.13
CA VAL A 22 44.74 20.96 1.35
C VAL A 22 45.17 19.48 1.52
N ALA A 23 44.84 18.71 0.46
CA ALA A 23 45.62 17.76 -0.35
C ALA A 23 46.90 17.04 0.14
N GLN A 24 46.93 15.72 -0.08
CA GLN A 24 48.13 14.94 -0.40
C GLN A 24 47.86 13.93 -1.54
N LYS A 25 48.93 13.55 -2.24
CA LYS A 25 49.02 13.11 -3.64
C LYS A 25 49.64 11.69 -3.73
N GLY A 26 49.23 10.90 -4.74
CA GLY A 26 49.90 9.69 -5.27
C GLY A 26 49.40 8.37 -4.63
N GLU A 27 49.22 7.24 -5.31
CA GLU A 27 49.84 6.69 -6.53
C GLU A 27 48.90 5.71 -7.28
N ALA A 28 49.36 5.34 -8.48
CA ALA A 28 48.66 4.67 -9.58
C ALA A 28 48.33 3.18 -9.38
N GLY A 29 47.33 2.71 -10.14
CA GLY A 29 46.95 1.31 -10.25
C GLY A 29 46.14 0.99 -11.51
N ASN A 30 46.76 1.16 -12.67
CA ASN A 30 46.59 0.45 -13.95
C ASN A 30 45.23 -0.23 -14.27
N ARG A 31 44.50 0.28 -15.28
CA ARG A 31 43.65 -0.56 -16.15
C ARG A 31 43.73 -0.09 -17.59
N SER A 32 43.96 -1.07 -18.45
CA SER A 32 44.23 -1.06 -19.88
C SER A 32 43.13 -0.44 -20.74
N GLU A 33 43.55 0.31 -21.75
CA GLU A 33 42.76 0.80 -22.89
C GLU A 33 42.40 -0.31 -23.88
N SER A 34 41.24 -0.20 -24.52
CA SER A 34 41.07 -0.41 -25.97
C SER A 34 39.75 0.21 -26.45
N THR A 35 39.88 1.40 -27.07
CA THR A 35 39.29 1.89 -28.35
C THR A 35 38.11 1.12 -28.97
N ALA A 36 37.14 1.70 -29.68
CA ALA A 36 36.78 3.07 -30.07
C ALA A 36 35.44 2.97 -30.85
N ALA A 37 34.57 3.98 -30.77
CA ALA A 37 33.83 4.54 -31.91
C ALA A 37 32.93 5.70 -31.43
N SER A 38 33.36 6.91 -31.74
CA SER A 38 32.61 8.16 -31.61
C SER A 38 31.54 8.28 -32.69
N SER A 39 30.31 8.62 -32.31
CA SER A 39 29.42 9.40 -33.16
C SER A 39 28.77 10.49 -32.31
N GLU A 40 29.17 11.74 -32.57
CA GLU A 40 28.53 12.92 -32.02
C GLU A 40 27.11 13.05 -32.60
N ARG A 41 26.10 13.23 -31.73
CA ARG A 41 24.95 14.06 -32.07
C ARG A 41 24.44 14.78 -30.83
N SER A 42 24.25 16.08 -31.03
CA SER A 42 23.83 17.15 -30.14
C SER A 42 22.79 16.76 -29.08
N GLY A 43 22.97 17.33 -27.90
CA GLY A 43 22.15 17.07 -26.73
C GLY A 43 20.74 17.61 -26.78
N ASP A 44 20.00 17.19 -25.77
CA ASP A 44 19.03 17.98 -25.03
C ASP A 44 19.03 17.46 -23.58
N ALA A 45 18.92 18.38 -22.64
CA ALA A 45 18.91 18.12 -21.22
C ALA A 45 17.71 17.23 -20.83
N VAL A 46 17.95 16.29 -19.93
CA VAL A 46 16.89 15.52 -19.27
C VAL A 46 16.20 16.47 -18.28
N PRO A 47 14.88 16.73 -18.38
CA PRO A 47 14.17 17.32 -17.26
C PRO A 47 13.85 16.22 -16.24
N GLU A 48 14.28 16.44 -15.00
CA GLU A 48 13.65 15.87 -13.81
C GLU A 48 12.20 16.35 -13.72
N GLY A 49 11.30 15.47 -13.27
CA GLY A 49 9.89 15.76 -13.03
C GLY A 49 8.98 15.24 -14.13
N ALA A 50 8.63 13.95 -14.08
CA ALA A 50 7.51 13.42 -14.84
C ALA A 50 6.27 13.48 -13.93
N GLU A 51 5.49 14.55 -14.04
CA GLU A 51 4.08 14.52 -13.65
C GLU A 51 3.36 13.59 -14.63
N ALA A 52 2.74 12.52 -14.14
CA ALA A 52 1.88 11.68 -14.96
C ALA A 52 0.62 12.47 -15.33
N GLU A 53 0.49 12.86 -16.60
CA GLU A 53 -0.74 13.47 -17.13
C GLU A 53 -1.87 12.44 -17.15
N ASN A 54 -2.62 12.37 -16.05
CA ASN A 54 -3.91 11.70 -15.98
C ASN A 54 -4.99 12.53 -16.68
N GLU A 55 -6.13 11.95 -17.03
CA GLU A 55 -7.26 12.67 -17.64
C GLU A 55 -7.49 14.03 -16.96
N LYS A 56 -7.47 15.13 -17.73
CA LYS A 56 -7.41 16.53 -17.26
C LYS A 56 -8.29 16.78 -16.02
N GLY A 57 -7.71 16.68 -14.82
CA GLY A 57 -8.38 17.00 -13.56
C GLY A 57 -7.93 16.17 -12.36
N ALA A 58 -7.77 14.85 -12.52
CA ALA A 58 -7.48 13.96 -11.39
C ALA A 58 -6.00 14.00 -10.97
N THR A 59 -5.73 14.16 -9.68
CA THR A 59 -4.37 14.26 -9.12
C THR A 59 -4.29 13.60 -7.75
N ALA A 60 -3.12 13.08 -7.39
CA ALA A 60 -2.81 12.65 -6.03
C ALA A 60 -1.49 13.26 -5.57
N VAL A 61 -1.47 13.79 -4.35
CA VAL A 61 -0.30 14.44 -3.76
C VAL A 61 -0.08 13.88 -2.36
N LYS A 62 1.11 13.32 -2.14
CA LYS A 62 1.55 12.94 -0.79
C LYS A 62 1.85 14.20 0.00
N LEU A 63 1.25 14.33 1.18
CA LEU A 63 1.40 15.49 2.04
C LEU A 63 2.21 15.17 3.29
N SER A 64 3.00 16.13 3.74
CA SER A 64 3.66 16.09 5.04
C SER A 64 2.83 16.76 6.12
N GLU A 65 3.02 16.35 7.37
CA GLU A 65 2.37 17.00 8.52
C GLU A 65 2.69 18.51 8.57
N GLY A 66 1.66 19.34 8.72
CA GLY A 66 1.78 20.80 8.74
C GLY A 66 2.06 21.46 7.38
N GLU A 67 2.18 20.68 6.31
CA GLU A 67 2.22 21.20 4.94
C GLU A 67 0.88 21.85 4.57
N ILE A 68 0.94 22.99 3.87
CA ILE A 68 -0.25 23.68 3.39
C ILE A 68 -0.48 23.27 1.94
N TYR A 69 -1.54 22.49 1.72
CA TYR A 69 -2.09 22.19 0.41
C TYR A 69 -3.14 23.24 0.03
N ARG A 70 -3.23 23.60 -1.25
CA ARG A 70 -4.18 24.59 -1.77
C ARG A 70 -4.89 24.04 -3.00
N ASP A 71 -6.21 24.09 -2.99
CA ASP A 71 -7.05 23.74 -4.13
C ASP A 71 -8.46 24.32 -3.94
N ASP A 72 -9.30 24.23 -4.96
CA ASP A 72 -10.69 24.69 -4.97
C ASP A 72 -11.62 23.60 -4.40
N PHE A 73 -11.78 23.59 -3.08
CA PHE A 73 -12.48 22.53 -2.34
C PHE A 73 -14.01 22.64 -2.43
N ASP A 74 -14.55 23.76 -2.91
CA ASP A 74 -15.98 23.97 -3.10
C ASP A 74 -16.40 24.27 -4.55
N GLY A 75 -15.44 24.33 -5.47
CA GLY A 75 -15.68 24.54 -6.90
C GLY A 75 -16.06 25.98 -7.25
N ASP A 76 -15.79 26.96 -6.39
CA ASP A 76 -16.08 28.37 -6.63
C ASP A 76 -15.01 29.10 -7.48
N GLY A 77 -13.91 28.42 -7.78
CA GLY A 77 -12.80 28.91 -8.57
C GLY A 77 -11.76 29.71 -7.77
N LYS A 78 -11.86 29.75 -6.44
CA LYS A 78 -10.81 30.22 -5.54
C LYS A 78 -10.19 29.03 -4.80
N GLU A 79 -8.97 29.24 -4.31
CA GLU A 79 -8.26 28.20 -3.58
C GLU A 79 -8.48 28.37 -2.07
N GLU A 80 -8.77 27.27 -1.39
CA GLU A 80 -8.79 27.16 0.06
C GLU A 80 -7.54 26.44 0.56
N GLU A 81 -7.15 26.70 1.80
CA GLU A 81 -6.00 26.06 2.43
C GLU A 81 -6.41 24.83 3.23
N PHE A 82 -5.77 23.70 2.96
CA PHE A 82 -5.87 22.47 3.74
C PHE A 82 -4.55 22.17 4.45
N SER A 83 -4.62 21.71 5.70
CA SER A 83 -3.48 21.16 6.43
C SER A 83 -3.94 20.16 7.48
N PHE A 84 -3.02 19.30 7.94
CA PHE A 84 -3.28 18.39 9.05
C PHE A 84 -2.09 18.32 10.01
N THR A 85 -2.39 17.92 11.24
CA THR A 85 -1.41 17.62 12.30
C THR A 85 -1.80 16.35 13.04
N PHE A 86 -0.83 15.67 13.63
CA PHE A 86 -1.06 14.52 14.49
C PHE A 86 -0.70 14.84 15.94
N GLU A 87 -1.54 14.38 16.86
CA GLU A 87 -1.25 14.36 18.29
C GLU A 87 -1.27 12.91 18.81
N GLY A 88 -0.29 12.55 19.63
CA GLY A 88 -0.14 11.18 20.16
C GLY A 88 1.22 10.58 19.85
N ASP A 89 1.48 9.38 20.37
CA ASP A 89 2.76 8.66 20.23
C ASP A 89 2.84 7.76 18.99
N GLY A 90 1.84 7.81 18.11
CA GLY A 90 1.73 7.01 16.87
C GLY A 90 2.89 7.15 15.86
N LYS A 91 3.91 7.98 16.14
CA LYS A 91 5.17 8.11 15.37
C LYS A 91 6.35 7.32 15.99
N ASP A 92 6.37 7.19 17.31
CA ASP A 92 7.58 6.83 18.08
C ASP A 92 7.44 5.53 18.88
N ASN A 93 6.29 4.87 18.84
CA ASN A 93 6.04 3.68 19.63
C ASN A 93 5.39 2.58 18.79
N HIS A 94 6.17 1.55 18.43
CA HIS A 94 5.65 0.18 18.32
C HIS A 94 5.18 -0.36 19.69
N ASN A 95 4.78 0.51 20.62
CA ASN A 95 4.35 0.18 21.96
C ASN A 95 2.82 0.03 21.92
N LEU A 96 2.41 -1.22 21.84
CA LEU A 96 1.04 -1.69 21.55
C LEU A 96 0.00 -1.27 22.63
N GLU A 97 0.42 -0.64 23.73
CA GLU A 97 -0.46 -0.32 24.87
C GLU A 97 -1.25 1.01 24.73
N LEU A 98 -0.89 1.89 23.79
CA LEU A 98 -1.51 3.22 23.56
C LEU A 98 -1.74 3.48 22.07
N TYR A 99 -2.34 2.51 21.37
CA TYR A 99 -2.29 2.41 19.89
C TYR A 99 -3.27 3.32 19.13
N ALA A 100 -3.23 4.64 19.40
CA ALA A 100 -4.01 5.61 18.66
C ALA A 100 -3.32 6.97 18.56
N TYR A 101 -3.63 7.69 17.49
CA TYR A 101 -3.27 9.09 17.31
C TYR A 101 -4.51 9.90 16.95
N THR A 102 -4.54 11.15 17.36
CA THR A 102 -5.57 12.10 16.93
C THR A 102 -5.06 12.84 15.70
N MET A 103 -5.76 12.71 14.58
CA MET A 103 -5.55 13.53 13.41
C MET A 103 -6.46 14.75 13.49
N GLN A 104 -5.86 15.95 13.44
CA GLN A 104 -6.59 17.19 13.25
C GLN A 104 -6.41 17.65 11.81
N MET A 105 -7.52 17.85 11.11
CA MET A 105 -7.58 18.41 9.76
C MET A 105 -8.17 19.82 9.82
N ASN A 106 -7.63 20.72 9.02
CA ASN A 106 -8.11 22.08 8.90
C ASN A 106 -8.31 22.42 7.41
N CYS A 107 -9.47 22.95 7.03
CA CYS A 107 -9.79 23.41 5.67
C CYS A 107 -10.49 24.77 5.76
N ASP A 108 -9.89 25.85 5.27
CA ASP A 108 -10.43 27.23 5.35
C ASP A 108 -11.02 27.64 6.73
N GLY A 109 -10.38 27.20 7.82
CA GLY A 109 -10.83 27.47 9.19
C GLY A 109 -11.89 26.51 9.74
N LEU A 110 -12.45 25.61 8.92
CA LEU A 110 -13.12 24.40 9.40
C LEU A 110 -12.08 23.50 10.08
N VAL A 111 -12.41 22.94 11.24
CA VAL A 111 -11.53 22.04 11.99
C VAL A 111 -12.29 20.74 12.28
N TYR A 112 -11.68 19.62 11.92
CA TYR A 112 -12.19 18.28 12.21
C TYR A 112 -11.10 17.46 12.91
N GLN A 113 -11.49 16.66 13.90
CA GLN A 113 -10.58 15.79 14.64
C GLN A 113 -11.12 14.37 14.67
N LYS A 114 -10.22 13.40 14.49
CA LYS A 114 -10.55 11.98 14.60
C LYS A 114 -9.41 11.23 15.28
N GLU A 115 -9.76 10.42 16.27
CA GLU A 115 -8.86 9.40 16.80
C GLU A 115 -8.83 8.22 15.82
N LEU A 116 -7.64 7.86 15.39
CA LEU A 116 -7.34 6.74 14.50
C LEU A 116 -6.45 5.74 15.24
N TYR A 117 -6.71 4.45 15.02
CA TYR A 117 -5.94 3.38 15.64
C TYR A 117 -4.75 3.00 14.76
N GLY A 118 -3.61 2.71 15.39
CA GLY A 118 -2.37 2.40 14.68
C GLY A 118 -1.27 3.43 14.87
N GLY A 119 -0.11 3.15 14.28
CA GLY A 119 0.83 4.20 13.88
C GLY A 119 0.38 4.86 12.59
N TYR A 120 0.65 6.14 12.39
CA TYR A 120 0.37 6.78 11.10
C TYR A 120 1.56 6.63 10.16
N GLU A 121 1.25 6.40 8.88
CA GLU A 121 2.26 6.26 7.83
C GLU A 121 2.08 7.38 6.81
N GLU A 122 1.46 7.07 5.69
CA GLU A 122 1.34 7.92 4.53
C GLU A 122 0.01 8.69 4.51
N THR A 123 0.07 9.96 4.12
CA THR A 123 -1.11 10.81 3.93
C THR A 123 -1.14 11.34 2.50
N TRP A 124 -2.23 11.08 1.78
CA TRP A 124 -2.40 11.51 0.40
C TRP A 124 -3.66 12.36 0.25
N MET A 125 -3.53 13.53 -0.39
CA MET A 125 -4.67 14.28 -0.89
C MET A 125 -4.93 13.89 -2.34
N ILE A 126 -6.15 13.45 -2.63
CA ILE A 126 -6.59 13.03 -3.95
C ILE A 126 -7.69 13.98 -4.41
N ARG A 127 -7.53 14.54 -5.62
CA ARG A 127 -8.61 15.17 -6.36
C ARG A 127 -9.08 14.22 -7.45
N SER A 128 -10.36 13.88 -7.44
CA SER A 128 -10.99 13.06 -8.48
C SER A 128 -11.14 13.85 -9.79
N ALA A 129 -11.49 13.17 -10.89
CA ALA A 129 -11.74 13.84 -12.17
C ALA A 129 -12.95 14.80 -12.12
N ASP A 130 -13.91 14.54 -11.22
CA ASP A 130 -15.10 15.37 -11.01
C ASP A 130 -14.83 16.57 -10.08
N GLY A 131 -13.61 16.68 -9.53
CA GLY A 131 -13.19 17.77 -8.65
C GLY A 131 -13.37 17.50 -7.16
N ASP A 132 -13.96 16.36 -6.77
CA ASP A 132 -14.08 15.99 -5.35
C ASP A 132 -12.73 15.67 -4.72
N HIS A 133 -12.52 16.09 -3.47
CA HIS A 133 -11.29 15.85 -2.71
C HIS A 133 -11.46 14.79 -1.63
N TYR A 134 -10.48 13.89 -1.58
CA TYR A 134 -10.39 12.82 -0.59
C TYR A 134 -9.01 12.78 0.05
N LEU A 135 -8.98 12.75 1.37
CA LEU A 135 -7.76 12.52 2.14
C LEU A 135 -7.67 11.04 2.52
N TYR A 136 -6.63 10.38 2.03
CA TYR A 136 -6.30 9.01 2.40
C TYR A 136 -5.26 9.05 3.51
N GLN A 137 -5.62 8.54 4.68
CA GLN A 137 -4.71 8.38 5.81
C GLN A 137 -4.42 6.90 6.03
N GLU A 138 -3.18 6.47 5.75
CA GLU A 138 -2.71 5.13 6.07
C GLU A 138 -2.34 5.01 7.56
N SER A 139 -2.80 3.93 8.18
CA SER A 139 -2.45 3.55 9.54
C SER A 139 -1.88 2.12 9.54
N TYR A 140 -0.79 1.94 10.28
CA TYR A 140 -0.15 0.66 10.55
C TYR A 140 -0.65 0.08 11.88
N GLY A 141 -1.16 -1.14 11.83
CA GLY A 141 -1.79 -1.90 12.90
C GLY A 141 -0.88 -2.94 13.58
N GLU A 142 -1.46 -3.70 14.52
CA GLU A 142 -0.83 -4.94 15.02
C GLU A 142 -0.58 -5.93 13.86
N ASP A 143 0.38 -6.83 14.04
CA ASP A 143 0.76 -7.85 13.06
C ASP A 143 1.09 -7.32 11.66
N LEU A 144 1.55 -6.07 11.52
CA LEU A 144 1.80 -5.45 10.23
C LEU A 144 0.56 -5.34 9.33
N MET A 145 -0.65 -5.30 9.93
CA MET A 145 -1.88 -5.04 9.19
C MET A 145 -1.99 -3.54 8.90
N HIS A 146 -2.14 -3.16 7.64
CA HIS A 146 -2.37 -1.78 7.26
C HIS A 146 -3.85 -1.54 7.00
N SER A 147 -4.27 -0.29 7.19
CA SER A 147 -5.58 0.17 6.73
C SER A 147 -5.50 1.62 6.29
N VAL A 148 -6.41 2.03 5.42
CA VAL A 148 -6.55 3.42 4.98
C VAL A 148 -7.91 3.93 5.38
N THR A 149 -7.94 5.00 6.16
CA THR A 149 -9.15 5.77 6.44
C THR A 149 -9.27 6.89 5.43
N VAL A 150 -10.44 7.01 4.80
CA VAL A 150 -10.72 8.01 3.77
C VAL A 150 -11.63 9.09 4.34
N PHE A 151 -11.27 10.35 4.14
CA PHE A 151 -12.10 11.50 4.46
C PHE A 151 -12.46 12.24 3.17
N ARG A 152 -13.74 12.57 2.98
CA ARG A 152 -14.14 13.60 2.01
C ARG A 152 -13.86 14.96 2.60
N VAL A 153 -13.26 15.85 1.82
CA VAL A 153 -12.89 17.21 2.23
C VAL A 153 -13.57 18.22 1.31
N THR A 154 -14.28 19.17 1.91
CA THR A 154 -14.89 20.34 1.25
C THR A 154 -14.63 21.56 2.13
N SER A 155 -14.88 22.79 1.62
CA SER A 155 -14.67 24.01 2.40
C SER A 155 -15.64 24.14 3.59
N ASP A 156 -16.80 23.47 3.55
CA ASP A 156 -17.84 23.53 4.59
C ASP A 156 -18.00 22.24 5.42
N GLU A 157 -17.47 21.10 4.95
CA GLU A 157 -17.51 19.82 5.67
C GLU A 157 -16.25 18.96 5.46
N ILE A 158 -15.80 18.30 6.54
CA ILE A 158 -14.87 17.16 6.51
C ILE A 158 -15.59 15.98 7.13
N ALA A 159 -15.72 14.88 6.39
CA ALA A 159 -16.44 13.69 6.83
C ALA A 159 -15.68 12.41 6.49
N GLU A 160 -15.73 11.43 7.38
CA GLU A 160 -15.21 10.09 7.10
C GLU A 160 -16.08 9.41 6.03
N ALA A 161 -15.47 9.09 4.88
CA ALA A 161 -16.11 8.36 3.78
C ALA A 161 -16.11 6.85 4.04
N GLY A 162 -15.05 6.35 4.71
CA GLY A 162 -14.97 4.96 5.15
C GLY A 162 -13.54 4.51 5.43
N LYS A 163 -13.37 3.19 5.58
CA LYS A 163 -12.09 2.54 5.87
C LYS A 163 -11.92 1.33 4.97
N ALA A 164 -10.72 1.16 4.41
CA ALA A 164 -10.33 0.00 3.63
C ALA A 164 -9.13 -0.70 4.28
N GLU A 165 -9.15 -2.03 4.32
CA GLU A 165 -8.00 -2.83 4.77
C GLU A 165 -6.97 -2.93 3.64
N GLY A 166 -5.69 -2.99 4.02
CA GLY A 166 -4.55 -2.89 3.12
C GLY A 166 -3.92 -1.50 3.08
N ARG A 167 -3.04 -1.29 2.10
CA ARG A 167 -2.27 -0.05 1.93
C ARG A 167 -2.04 0.29 0.46
N ILE A 168 -1.68 1.55 0.25
CA ILE A 168 -1.15 2.03 -1.03
C ILE A 168 0.19 1.31 -1.27
N GLY A 169 0.41 0.82 -2.49
CA GLY A 169 1.65 0.16 -2.87
C GLY A 169 2.87 1.09 -2.79
N ASP A 170 4.06 0.49 -2.77
CA ASP A 170 5.31 1.22 -2.47
C ASP A 170 5.66 2.33 -3.48
N GLU A 171 5.11 2.26 -4.70
CA GLU A 171 5.24 3.29 -5.75
C GLU A 171 4.31 4.51 -5.55
N GLY A 172 3.42 4.46 -4.54
CA GLY A 172 2.44 5.51 -4.28
C GLY A 172 1.32 5.59 -5.31
N ILE A 173 0.63 6.73 -5.35
CA ILE A 173 -0.48 6.99 -6.29
C ILE A 173 0.04 7.84 -7.46
N GLN A 174 0.46 7.17 -8.53
CA GLN A 174 0.89 7.83 -9.78
C GLN A 174 -0.30 8.13 -10.71
N ASP A 175 -1.35 7.30 -10.62
CA ASP A 175 -2.59 7.42 -11.37
C ASP A 175 -3.76 7.10 -10.43
N VAL A 176 -4.64 8.08 -10.21
CA VAL A 176 -5.84 8.00 -9.35
C VAL A 176 -6.80 6.88 -9.78
N ASN A 177 -6.82 6.52 -11.06
CA ASN A 177 -7.69 5.49 -11.61
C ASN A 177 -7.05 4.09 -11.59
N ALA A 178 -5.73 4.01 -11.42
CA ALA A 178 -4.96 2.77 -11.48
C ALA A 178 -3.66 2.86 -10.68
N PHE A 179 -3.71 2.49 -9.40
CA PHE A 179 -2.54 2.35 -8.55
C PHE A 179 -2.55 0.99 -7.83
N GLN A 180 -1.38 0.59 -7.33
CA GLN A 180 -1.24 -0.70 -6.65
C GLN A 180 -1.84 -0.62 -5.24
N TRP A 181 -2.62 -1.63 -4.88
CA TRP A 181 -3.07 -1.89 -3.51
C TRP A 181 -2.39 -3.14 -3.00
N ALA A 182 -1.75 -3.04 -1.84
CA ALA A 182 -1.15 -4.16 -1.15
C ALA A 182 -2.02 -4.55 0.05
N ASP A 183 -2.23 -5.84 0.23
CA ASP A 183 -3.07 -6.39 1.30
C ASP A 183 -2.48 -7.70 1.83
N ARG A 184 -2.89 -8.09 3.03
CA ARG A 184 -2.48 -9.35 3.63
C ARG A 184 -3.56 -10.40 3.36
N ILE A 185 -3.17 -11.45 2.67
CA ILE A 185 -4.05 -12.53 2.25
C ILE A 185 -3.89 -13.71 3.20
N TYR A 186 -5.01 -14.31 3.57
CA TYR A 186 -5.12 -15.38 4.57
C TYR A 186 -5.82 -16.61 3.99
N MET A 187 -5.28 -17.19 2.92
CA MET A 187 -5.87 -18.35 2.23
C MET A 187 -4.80 -19.37 1.86
N LEU A 188 -4.87 -20.56 2.44
CA LEU A 188 -3.80 -21.57 2.39
C LEU A 188 -2.44 -21.02 2.81
N GLY A 189 -2.43 -20.10 3.77
CA GLY A 189 -1.23 -19.44 4.25
C GLY A 189 -1.40 -17.93 4.34
N THR A 190 -0.31 -17.26 4.72
CA THR A 190 -0.26 -15.81 4.80
C THR A 190 0.64 -15.24 3.72
N TYR A 191 0.10 -14.33 2.91
CA TYR A 191 0.82 -13.74 1.77
C TYR A 191 0.63 -12.23 1.69
N ALA A 192 1.59 -11.57 1.05
CA ALA A 192 1.35 -10.25 0.48
C ALA A 192 0.60 -10.41 -0.85
N GLY A 193 -0.60 -9.87 -0.93
CA GLY A 193 -1.42 -9.80 -2.13
C GLY A 193 -1.38 -8.40 -2.73
N TYR A 194 -1.31 -8.31 -4.05
CA TYR A 194 -1.28 -7.07 -4.80
C TYR A 194 -2.36 -7.06 -5.86
N ARG A 195 -3.10 -5.97 -5.98
CA ARG A 195 -4.05 -5.77 -7.08
C ARG A 195 -4.07 -4.32 -7.53
N THR A 196 -4.60 -4.07 -8.71
CA THR A 196 -4.85 -2.70 -9.17
C THR A 196 -6.17 -2.18 -8.59
N VAL A 197 -6.14 -0.98 -8.03
CA VAL A 197 -7.32 -0.23 -7.59
C VAL A 197 -7.35 1.15 -8.26
N GLY A 198 -8.51 1.79 -8.26
CA GLY A 198 -8.65 3.22 -8.51
C GLY A 198 -9.55 3.83 -7.44
N VAL A 199 -9.66 5.16 -7.43
CA VAL A 199 -10.60 5.83 -6.53
C VAL A 199 -12.02 5.65 -7.06
N GLY A 200 -12.88 5.06 -6.23
CA GLY A 200 -14.31 4.86 -6.52
C GLY A 200 -15.12 6.15 -6.39
N ALA A 201 -16.38 6.11 -6.80
CA ALA A 201 -17.29 7.26 -6.75
C ALA A 201 -17.59 7.76 -5.32
N ASP A 202 -17.36 6.93 -4.31
CA ASP A 202 -17.47 7.26 -2.88
C ASP A 202 -16.13 7.70 -2.26
N GLY A 203 -15.06 7.74 -3.07
CA GLY A 203 -13.70 8.02 -2.62
C GLY A 203 -12.97 6.83 -2.03
N LEU A 204 -13.57 5.63 -1.94
CA LEU A 204 -12.87 4.44 -1.44
C LEU A 204 -12.05 3.78 -2.56
N PRO A 205 -10.95 3.06 -2.23
CA PRO A 205 -10.24 2.26 -3.21
C PRO A 205 -11.15 1.15 -3.79
N GLU A 206 -11.38 1.20 -5.08
CA GLU A 206 -12.19 0.26 -5.84
C GLU A 206 -11.29 -0.64 -6.68
N ALA A 207 -11.41 -1.96 -6.49
CA ALA A 207 -10.66 -2.94 -7.26
C ALA A 207 -10.99 -2.87 -8.75
N LYS A 208 -9.95 -2.87 -9.60
CA LYS A 208 -10.07 -2.98 -11.06
C LYS A 208 -9.92 -4.43 -11.54
N GLU A 209 -9.60 -5.32 -10.63
CA GLU A 209 -9.35 -6.74 -10.86
C GLU A 209 -10.02 -7.56 -9.74
N ASP A 210 -10.61 -8.70 -10.09
CA ASP A 210 -11.32 -9.57 -9.13
C ASP A 210 -10.37 -10.31 -8.17
N ALA A 211 -9.07 -10.38 -8.50
CA ALA A 211 -8.10 -11.21 -7.80
C ALA A 211 -6.83 -10.45 -7.45
N TYR A 212 -6.27 -10.76 -6.28
CA TYR A 212 -4.91 -10.40 -5.90
C TYR A 212 -3.91 -11.32 -6.59
N THR A 213 -2.76 -10.76 -6.93
CA THR A 213 -1.52 -11.50 -7.24
C THR A 213 -0.72 -11.67 -5.96
N ILE A 214 -0.29 -12.90 -5.67
CA ILE A 214 0.52 -13.25 -4.50
C ILE A 214 1.99 -12.94 -4.81
N GLY A 215 2.61 -12.06 -4.02
CA GLY A 215 3.99 -11.61 -4.24
C GLY A 215 5.01 -12.13 -3.23
N TRP A 216 4.61 -12.36 -1.96
CA TRP A 216 5.53 -12.89 -0.94
C TRP A 216 5.17 -14.31 -0.55
N LEU A 217 6.10 -15.25 -0.77
CA LEU A 217 5.93 -16.69 -0.56
C LEU A 217 7.07 -17.23 0.31
N THR A 218 6.72 -18.05 1.30
CA THR A 218 7.67 -18.75 2.17
C THR A 218 7.98 -20.18 1.71
N GLY A 219 7.25 -20.71 0.72
CA GLY A 219 7.45 -22.02 0.10
C GLY A 219 6.19 -22.53 -0.62
N PRO A 220 6.29 -23.61 -1.42
CA PRO A 220 5.11 -24.25 -2.00
C PRO A 220 4.30 -24.99 -0.93
N LEU A 221 3.01 -25.17 -1.20
CA LEU A 221 2.17 -26.12 -0.50
C LEU A 221 2.46 -27.52 -1.04
N VAL A 222 2.51 -28.52 -0.16
CA VAL A 222 2.79 -29.91 -0.54
C VAL A 222 1.64 -30.79 -0.10
N VAL A 223 1.05 -31.54 -1.04
CA VAL A 223 -0.04 -32.48 -0.71
C VAL A 223 0.49 -33.57 0.22
N LYS A 224 -0.16 -33.73 1.38
CA LYS A 224 0.25 -34.59 2.49
C LYS A 224 0.30 -36.08 2.10
N GLU A 225 1.08 -36.86 2.83
CA GLU A 225 1.12 -38.31 2.66
C GLU A 225 -0.23 -38.96 2.97
N GLY A 226 -0.70 -39.83 2.07
CA GLY A 226 -1.93 -40.61 2.25
C GLY A 226 -3.23 -39.85 1.94
N THR A 227 -3.16 -38.63 1.41
CA THR A 227 -4.32 -37.85 0.95
C THR A 227 -4.26 -37.55 -0.55
N THR A 228 -5.38 -37.05 -1.07
CA THR A 228 -5.51 -36.51 -2.43
C THR A 228 -6.37 -35.26 -2.38
N LEU A 229 -6.05 -34.28 -3.20
CA LEU A 229 -6.77 -33.02 -3.30
C LEU A 229 -7.40 -32.89 -4.70
N THR A 230 -8.67 -32.55 -4.77
CA THR A 230 -9.30 -32.19 -6.05
C THR A 230 -9.02 -30.73 -6.36
N ALA A 231 -8.58 -30.43 -7.57
CA ALA A 231 -8.39 -29.08 -8.07
C ALA A 231 -8.98 -28.95 -9.47
N GLU A 232 -9.24 -27.73 -9.93
CA GLU A 232 -9.71 -27.43 -11.28
C GLU A 232 -8.56 -26.90 -12.14
N ILE A 233 -8.43 -27.38 -13.37
CA ILE A 233 -7.60 -26.73 -14.41
C ILE A 233 -8.51 -26.14 -15.47
N PHE A 234 -8.09 -25.04 -16.08
CA PHE A 234 -8.79 -24.48 -17.24
C PHE A 234 -8.15 -25.02 -18.51
N ASN A 235 -8.89 -25.83 -19.26
CA ASN A 235 -8.39 -26.35 -20.53
C ASN A 235 -8.27 -25.24 -21.59
N SER A 236 -7.74 -25.58 -22.78
CA SER A 236 -7.52 -24.61 -23.86
C SER A 236 -8.78 -23.89 -24.35
N ASN A 237 -9.97 -24.38 -24.01
CA ASN A 237 -11.26 -23.74 -24.32
C ASN A 237 -11.82 -22.90 -23.16
N GLY A 238 -11.09 -22.80 -22.03
CA GLY A 238 -11.50 -22.09 -20.83
C GLY A 238 -12.50 -22.84 -19.96
N ASN A 239 -12.79 -24.11 -20.24
CA ASN A 239 -13.69 -24.90 -19.41
C ASN A 239 -12.92 -25.53 -18.23
N PRO A 240 -13.50 -25.52 -17.02
CA PRO A 240 -12.90 -26.19 -15.87
C PRO A 240 -12.94 -27.71 -16.06
N GLU A 241 -11.85 -28.37 -15.69
CA GLU A 241 -11.71 -29.82 -15.61
C GLU A 241 -11.13 -30.19 -14.25
N ASN A 242 -11.77 -31.12 -13.55
CA ASN A 242 -11.28 -31.59 -12.26
C ASN A 242 -10.09 -32.53 -12.45
N ILE A 243 -9.02 -32.26 -11.71
CA ILE A 243 -7.86 -33.12 -11.58
C ILE A 243 -7.71 -33.57 -10.12
N VAL A 244 -7.02 -34.69 -9.93
CA VAL A 244 -6.67 -35.20 -8.60
C VAL A 244 -5.18 -35.02 -8.40
N LEU A 245 -4.81 -34.18 -7.44
CA LEU A 245 -3.46 -33.98 -6.98
C LEU A 245 -3.12 -35.04 -5.92
N THR A 246 -1.99 -35.70 -6.07
CA THR A 246 -1.57 -36.81 -5.20
C THR A 246 -0.52 -36.36 -4.20
N THR A 247 -0.25 -37.19 -3.19
CA THR A 247 0.86 -36.99 -2.24
C THR A 247 2.15 -36.49 -2.92
N GLY A 248 2.76 -35.49 -2.32
CA GLY A 248 4.02 -34.89 -2.77
C GLY A 248 3.88 -33.93 -3.94
N THR A 249 2.67 -33.69 -4.47
CA THR A 249 2.47 -32.61 -5.45
C THR A 249 2.72 -31.27 -4.78
N GLU A 250 3.62 -30.48 -5.37
CA GLU A 250 3.91 -29.11 -4.96
C GLU A 250 3.01 -28.12 -5.71
N LEU A 251 2.49 -27.14 -4.99
CA LEU A 251 1.68 -26.06 -5.53
C LEU A 251 2.25 -24.73 -5.05
N THR A 252 2.44 -23.80 -5.98
CA THR A 252 2.86 -22.43 -5.67
C THR A 252 1.68 -21.48 -5.84
N PRO A 253 1.06 -20.97 -4.78
CA PRO A 253 -0.01 -19.98 -4.88
C PRO A 253 0.42 -18.75 -5.68
N LYS A 254 -0.45 -18.30 -6.59
CA LYS A 254 -0.20 -17.15 -7.47
C LYS A 254 -1.30 -16.10 -7.40
N LYS A 255 -2.56 -16.51 -7.30
CA LYS A 255 -3.69 -15.58 -7.28
C LYS A 255 -4.82 -16.06 -6.39
N THR A 256 -5.65 -15.13 -5.94
CA THR A 256 -6.83 -15.43 -5.12
C THR A 256 -7.74 -14.20 -5.06
N ASP A 257 -9.04 -14.43 -4.90
CA ASP A 257 -10.01 -13.37 -4.58
C ASP A 257 -10.03 -13.00 -3.08
N GLY A 258 -9.21 -13.66 -2.27
CA GLY A 258 -9.14 -13.45 -0.82
C GLY A 258 -10.29 -14.09 -0.05
N THR A 259 -11.21 -14.82 -0.70
CA THR A 259 -12.38 -15.40 -0.01
C THR A 259 -12.81 -16.78 -0.46
N THR A 260 -12.72 -17.14 -1.74
CA THR A 260 -13.34 -18.38 -2.26
C THR A 260 -12.40 -19.31 -3.01
N TYR A 261 -11.23 -18.85 -3.47
CA TYR A 261 -10.29 -19.74 -4.14
C TYR A 261 -8.82 -19.33 -4.02
N VAL A 262 -7.91 -20.29 -4.24
CA VAL A 262 -6.50 -20.03 -4.55
C VAL A 262 -6.15 -20.67 -5.89
N ASP A 263 -5.65 -19.85 -6.81
CA ASP A 263 -4.99 -20.31 -8.03
C ASP A 263 -3.51 -20.58 -7.73
N ALA A 264 -3.04 -21.77 -8.04
CA ALA A 264 -1.67 -22.20 -7.82
C ALA A 264 -1.05 -22.83 -9.06
N GLU A 265 0.25 -22.64 -9.20
CA GLU A 265 1.08 -23.20 -10.25
C GLU A 265 1.71 -24.51 -9.78
N LEU A 266 1.51 -25.58 -10.55
CA LEU A 266 2.18 -26.87 -10.35
C LEU A 266 3.63 -26.82 -10.86
N SER A 267 4.47 -27.78 -10.47
CA SER A 267 5.89 -27.82 -10.86
C SER A 267 6.14 -27.88 -12.37
N ASP A 268 5.15 -28.30 -13.17
CA ASP A 268 5.22 -28.32 -14.64
C ASP A 268 4.73 -27.02 -15.32
N GLY A 269 4.33 -26.02 -14.53
CA GLY A 269 3.81 -24.73 -14.97
C GLY A 269 2.30 -24.70 -15.20
N THR A 270 1.58 -25.80 -14.96
CA THR A 270 0.12 -25.83 -15.08
C THR A 270 -0.52 -25.02 -13.96
N MET A 271 -1.45 -24.13 -14.29
CA MET A 271 -2.28 -23.42 -13.31
C MET A 271 -3.50 -24.27 -12.94
N CYS A 272 -3.74 -24.42 -11.64
CA CYS A 272 -4.93 -25.05 -11.09
C CYS A 272 -5.58 -24.15 -10.04
N ARG A 273 -6.87 -24.36 -9.78
CA ARG A 273 -7.67 -23.67 -8.78
C ARG A 273 -8.10 -24.64 -7.69
N ILE A 274 -7.91 -24.23 -6.45
CA ILE A 274 -8.47 -24.88 -5.27
C ILE A 274 -9.58 -23.98 -4.77
N HIS A 275 -10.80 -24.51 -4.67
CA HIS A 275 -11.92 -23.81 -4.04
C HIS A 275 -11.82 -23.96 -2.53
N ILE A 276 -12.06 -22.86 -1.83
CA ILE A 276 -11.90 -22.76 -0.39
C ILE A 276 -13.18 -22.18 0.19
N GLU A 277 -13.65 -22.83 1.23
CA GLU A 277 -14.74 -22.39 2.06
C GLU A 277 -14.12 -21.65 3.25
N THR A 278 -14.24 -20.31 3.22
CA THR A 278 -13.78 -19.47 4.33
C THR A 278 -14.85 -19.38 5.40
N ALA A 279 -14.44 -19.52 6.66
CA ALA A 279 -15.27 -19.28 7.84
C ALA A 279 -14.86 -17.97 8.53
N GLU A 280 -15.65 -17.50 9.52
CA GLU A 280 -15.15 -16.46 10.43
C GLU A 280 -13.98 -17.04 11.25
N GLY A 281 -12.76 -16.72 10.83
CA GLY A 281 -11.53 -17.22 11.45
C GLY A 281 -10.99 -18.49 10.78
N PHE A 282 -10.05 -19.13 11.48
CA PHE A 282 -9.35 -20.33 11.01
C PHE A 282 -9.81 -21.59 11.76
N PRO A 283 -9.62 -22.78 11.18
CA PRO A 283 -9.07 -23.07 9.85
C PRO A 283 -10.11 -22.92 8.73
N HIS A 284 -9.64 -22.78 7.48
CA HIS A 284 -10.51 -22.85 6.31
C HIS A 284 -10.77 -24.29 5.89
N THR A 285 -11.80 -24.53 5.08
CA THR A 285 -12.13 -25.86 4.58
C THR A 285 -12.04 -25.97 3.06
N ILE A 286 -11.72 -27.17 2.59
CA ILE A 286 -11.75 -27.59 1.18
C ILE A 286 -12.68 -28.80 1.12
N ASP A 287 -13.76 -28.71 0.34
CA ASP A 287 -14.81 -29.74 0.28
C ASP A 287 -15.35 -30.14 1.68
N GLY A 288 -15.49 -29.16 2.60
CA GLY A 288 -15.92 -29.39 3.98
C GLY A 288 -14.89 -30.07 4.90
N VAL A 289 -13.64 -30.25 4.45
CA VAL A 289 -12.54 -30.84 5.23
C VAL A 289 -11.50 -29.77 5.54
N ASP A 290 -10.95 -29.81 6.76
CA ASP A 290 -9.89 -28.91 7.23
C ASP A 290 -8.70 -28.88 6.26
N GLU A 291 -8.26 -27.68 5.86
CA GLU A 291 -7.13 -27.47 4.95
C GLU A 291 -5.83 -28.17 5.42
N HIS A 292 -5.61 -28.30 6.73
CA HIS A 292 -4.43 -28.96 7.31
C HIS A 292 -4.44 -30.50 7.14
N GLU A 293 -5.54 -31.09 6.68
CA GLU A 293 -5.58 -32.49 6.29
C GLU A 293 -5.09 -32.73 4.86
N TYR A 294 -5.03 -31.68 4.03
CA TYR A 294 -4.56 -31.78 2.65
C TYR A 294 -3.08 -31.49 2.47
N PHE A 295 -2.50 -30.62 3.31
CA PHE A 295 -1.14 -30.13 3.12
C PHE A 295 -0.19 -30.53 4.25
N GLU A 296 1.07 -30.80 3.93
CA GLU A 296 2.12 -31.12 4.93
C GLU A 296 2.37 -29.95 5.89
N SER A 297 2.30 -28.72 5.36
CA SER A 297 2.36 -27.49 6.13
C SER A 297 1.66 -26.37 5.36
N ILE A 298 1.09 -25.43 6.10
CA ILE A 298 0.46 -24.23 5.56
C ILE A 298 1.12 -23.03 6.23
N PRO A 299 1.73 -22.10 5.49
CA PRO A 299 2.57 -21.07 6.07
C PRO A 299 1.74 -19.88 6.58
N TYR A 300 0.95 -20.08 7.62
CA TYR A 300 0.33 -18.97 8.32
C TYR A 300 1.37 -18.22 9.16
N ALA A 301 1.43 -16.91 8.98
CA ALA A 301 2.16 -16.01 9.86
C ALA A 301 1.15 -15.35 10.81
N GLY A 302 1.53 -15.23 12.07
CA GLY A 302 0.89 -14.35 13.05
C GLY A 302 1.92 -13.44 13.69
#